data_AF-A0A6N2EBB4-F1
#
_entry.id   AF-A0A6N2EBB4-F1
#
_cell.length_a   1.000
_cell.length_b   1.000
_cell.length_c   1.000
_cell.angle_alpha   90.00
_cell.angle_beta   90.00
_cell.angle_gamma   90.00
#
_symmetry.space_group_name_H-M   'P 1'
#
loop_
_entity.id
_entity.type
_entity.pdbx_description
1 polymer ?
#
loop_
_entity_poly.entity_id
_entity_poly.type
_entity_poly.pdbx_seq_one_letter_code
_entity_poly.pdbx_strand_id
1 'polypeptide(L)'
;MTLPVLFLVLLAFAIACPATLAIIRVSRRLGALDTEPIPGQEKMTRRAIPNTGGIAIVLGFALPMLLGLAAVGLAPGVVTEIVPALAEHIEGVSEVVPDAAVLLLALLCLHALGLADDRRPLGPMVKLGVMLGLSLAVILLTDTRLLMLLDGHVGGAWLSIALTVLWFGVVINAMNFMDNMDGLAGGTAAVASAFFLAAALINGQWFIAACLALLLGACLGFLVWNFAPARIFMGDGGSLVLGFLLAFLTTRTTYYDPASAG
;
A
#
# COMPACT_ATOMS: atom_id res chain seq x y z
N MET A 1 5.36 -15.46 -16.07
CA MET A 1 5.25 -14.65 -14.83
C MET A 1 3.82 -14.29 -14.41
N THR A 2 2.85 -14.16 -15.32
CA THR A 2 1.47 -13.76 -14.98
C THR A 2 0.77 -14.62 -13.93
N LEU A 3 0.79 -15.96 -14.06
CA LEU A 3 0.13 -16.85 -13.10
C LEU A 3 0.69 -16.73 -11.67
N PRO A 4 2.01 -16.78 -11.44
CA PRO A 4 2.60 -16.50 -10.12
C PRO A 4 2.17 -15.16 -9.53
N VAL A 5 2.12 -14.10 -10.34
CA VAL A 5 1.70 -12.77 -9.87
C VAL A 5 0.22 -12.77 -9.47
N LEU A 6 -0.66 -13.36 -10.28
CA LEU A 6 -2.08 -13.46 -9.93
C LEU A 6 -2.34 -14.31 -8.68
N PHE A 7 -1.50 -15.33 -8.43
CA PHE A 7 -1.56 -16.11 -7.20
C PHE A 7 -1.32 -15.25 -5.94
N LEU A 8 -0.53 -14.18 -6.04
CA LEU A 8 -0.31 -13.26 -4.92
C LEU A 8 -1.60 -12.56 -4.45
N VAL A 9 -2.59 -12.37 -5.33
CA VAL A 9 -3.92 -11.86 -4.95
C VAL A 9 -4.58 -12.84 -3.97
N LEU A 10 -4.56 -14.13 -4.29
CA LEU A 10 -5.14 -15.18 -3.45
C LEU A 10 -4.37 -15.33 -2.14
N LEU A 11 -3.04 -15.25 -2.20
CA LEU A 11 -2.19 -15.33 -1.01
C LEU A 11 -2.45 -14.17 -0.05
N ALA A 12 -2.45 -12.93 -0.54
CA ALA A 12 -2.73 -11.76 0.28
C ALA A 12 -4.16 -11.77 0.84
N PHE A 13 -5.14 -12.21 0.05
CA PHE A 13 -6.52 -12.40 0.53
C PHE A 13 -6.59 -13.46 1.64
N ALA A 14 -5.94 -14.60 1.45
CA ALA A 14 -5.91 -15.71 2.41
C ALA A 14 -5.22 -15.32 3.73
N ILE A 15 -4.36 -14.31 3.73
CA ILE A 15 -3.76 -13.74 4.94
C ILE A 15 -4.68 -12.66 5.54
N ALA A 16 -5.06 -11.65 4.75
CA ALA A 16 -5.78 -10.48 5.23
C ALA A 16 -7.19 -10.81 5.74
N CYS A 17 -7.92 -11.71 5.08
CA CYS A 17 -9.29 -12.06 5.46
C CYS A 17 -9.38 -12.68 6.88
N PRO A 18 -8.66 -13.78 7.20
CA PRO A 18 -8.67 -14.33 8.55
C PRO A 18 -7.97 -13.41 9.57
N ALA A 19 -6.92 -12.69 9.17
CA ALA A 19 -6.28 -11.69 10.03
C ALA A 19 -7.27 -10.62 10.47
N THR A 20 -8.11 -10.11 9.55
CA THR A 20 -9.15 -9.12 9.86
C THR A 20 -10.12 -9.64 10.91
N LEU A 21 -10.59 -10.89 10.77
CA LEU A 21 -11.46 -11.52 11.77
C LEU A 21 -10.77 -11.65 13.14
N ALA A 22 -9.49 -12.06 13.17
CA ALA A 22 -8.72 -12.16 14.40
C ALA A 22 -8.57 -10.78 15.07
N ILE A 23 -8.24 -9.75 14.28
CA ILE A 23 -8.10 -8.36 14.74
C ILE A 23 -9.42 -7.84 15.31
N ILE A 24 -10.57 -8.10 14.67
CA ILE A 24 -11.89 -7.75 15.22
C ILE A 24 -12.06 -8.31 16.64
N ARG A 25 -11.72 -9.59 16.84
CA ARG A 25 -11.85 -10.26 18.15
C ARG A 25 -10.90 -9.67 19.18
N VAL A 26 -9.64 -9.43 18.81
CA VAL A 26 -8.62 -8.88 19.70
C VAL A 26 -8.94 -7.44 20.06
N SER A 27 -9.25 -6.58 19.10
CA SER A 27 -9.55 -5.17 19.34
C SER A 27 -10.78 -4.97 20.22
N ARG A 28 -11.81 -5.81 20.09
CA ARG A 28 -12.95 -5.82 21.02
C ARG A 28 -12.57 -6.19 22.45
N ARG A 29 -11.64 -7.13 22.64
CA ARG A 29 -11.14 -7.50 23.98
C ARG A 29 -10.28 -6.40 24.59
N LEU A 30 -9.51 -5.70 23.78
CA LEU A 30 -8.60 -4.62 24.21
C LEU A 30 -9.31 -3.26 24.33
N GLY A 31 -10.59 -3.15 23.94
CA GLY A 31 -11.30 -1.87 23.91
C GLY A 31 -10.76 -0.89 22.85
N ALA A 32 -10.02 -1.38 21.85
CA ALA A 32 -9.52 -0.58 20.74
C ALA A 32 -10.66 -0.33 19.72
N LEU A 33 -11.55 0.56 20.09
CA LEU A 33 -12.78 0.91 19.38
C LEU A 33 -12.67 2.35 18.87
N ASP A 34 -13.45 2.66 17.83
CA ASP A 34 -13.56 4.01 17.28
C ASP A 34 -13.91 5.03 18.37
N THR A 35 -13.25 6.20 18.29
CA THR A 35 -13.36 7.30 19.24
C THR A 35 -14.75 7.96 19.24
N GLU A 36 -15.11 8.49 20.40
CA GLU A 36 -16.34 9.26 20.57
C GLU A 36 -16.36 10.48 19.64
N PRO A 37 -17.51 10.81 19.03
CA PRO A 37 -17.62 11.98 18.18
C PRO A 37 -17.36 13.27 18.99
N ILE A 38 -16.58 14.16 18.39
CA ILE A 38 -16.32 15.52 18.92
C ILE A 38 -17.63 16.33 18.86
N PRO A 39 -17.93 17.23 19.82
CA PRO A 39 -19.10 18.10 19.76
C PRO A 39 -19.21 18.82 18.40
N GLY A 40 -20.32 18.59 17.67
CA GLY A 40 -20.54 19.11 16.32
C GLY A 40 -20.40 18.09 15.19
N GLN A 41 -19.94 16.86 15.45
CA GLN A 41 -19.98 15.77 14.46
C GLN A 41 -21.20 14.85 14.65
N GLU A 42 -22.05 14.76 13.63
CA GLU A 42 -23.13 13.77 13.56
C GLU A 42 -22.63 12.46 12.92
N LYS A 43 -22.38 11.43 13.73
CA LYS A 43 -22.15 10.06 13.20
C LYS A 43 -23.51 9.39 12.95
N MET A 44 -23.78 8.99 11.70
CA MET A 44 -25.08 8.40 11.28
C MET A 44 -25.48 7.13 12.04
N THR A 45 -24.53 6.38 12.60
CA THR A 45 -24.82 5.22 13.45
C THR A 45 -23.82 5.10 14.60
N ARG A 46 -24.34 5.12 15.84
CA ARG A 46 -23.58 4.80 17.06
C ARG A 46 -23.25 3.31 17.08
N ARG A 47 -22.10 2.90 16.55
CA ARG A 47 -21.59 1.53 16.71
C ARG A 47 -20.14 1.56 17.15
N ALA A 48 -19.86 0.95 18.30
CA ALA A 48 -18.52 0.69 18.78
C ALA A 48 -17.82 -0.34 17.87
N ILE A 49 -17.22 0.15 16.79
CA ILE A 49 -16.54 -0.67 15.78
C ILE A 49 -15.02 -0.49 15.96
N PRO A 50 -14.23 -1.58 15.95
CA PRO A 50 -12.77 -1.46 15.96
C PRO A 50 -12.25 -0.64 14.76
N ASN A 51 -11.27 0.23 14.97
CA ASN A 51 -10.64 1.06 13.92
C ASN A 51 -9.20 0.62 13.62
N THR A 52 -8.90 -0.67 13.74
CA THR A 52 -7.54 -1.22 13.57
C THR A 52 -7.43 -2.11 12.33
N GLY A 53 -8.30 -1.92 11.34
CA GLY A 53 -8.38 -2.75 10.13
C GLY A 53 -7.11 -2.70 9.28
N GLY A 54 -6.39 -1.57 9.32
CA GLY A 54 -5.12 -1.38 8.62
C GLY A 54 -4.07 -2.44 8.96
N ILE A 55 -4.10 -3.03 10.16
CA ILE A 55 -3.17 -4.11 10.54
C ILE A 55 -3.35 -5.32 9.60
N ALA A 56 -4.58 -5.68 9.25
CA ALA A 56 -4.85 -6.81 8.37
C ALA A 56 -4.37 -6.54 6.93
N ILE A 57 -4.54 -5.32 6.45
CA ILE A 57 -4.09 -4.89 5.12
C ILE A 57 -2.55 -4.94 5.06
N VAL A 58 -1.88 -4.37 6.06
CA VAL A 58 -0.42 -4.39 6.17
C VAL A 58 0.11 -5.82 6.27
N LEU A 59 -0.52 -6.69 7.04
CA LEU A 59 -0.14 -8.11 7.09
C LEU A 59 -0.32 -8.80 5.73
N GLY A 60 -1.44 -8.57 5.05
CA GLY A 60 -1.70 -9.15 3.73
C GLY A 60 -0.71 -8.71 2.65
N PHE A 61 -0.23 -7.47 2.74
CA PHE A 61 0.75 -6.92 1.79
C PHE A 61 2.20 -7.23 2.17
N ALA A 62 2.61 -6.82 3.39
CA ALA A 62 4.00 -6.81 3.79
C ALA A 62 4.55 -8.21 4.11
N LEU A 63 3.76 -9.11 4.68
CA LEU A 63 4.23 -10.44 5.05
C LEU A 63 4.63 -11.28 3.83
N PRO A 64 3.80 -11.44 2.78
CA PRO A 64 4.21 -12.14 1.56
C PRO A 64 5.41 -11.48 0.87
N MET A 65 5.46 -10.14 0.85
CA MET A 65 6.56 -9.43 0.21
C MET A 65 7.89 -9.67 0.94
N LEU A 66 7.89 -9.54 2.27
CA LEU A 66 9.06 -9.82 3.11
C LEU A 66 9.55 -11.27 2.93
N LEU A 67 8.62 -12.24 2.98
CA LEU A 67 8.96 -13.65 2.82
C LEU A 67 9.47 -13.96 1.41
N GLY A 68 8.88 -13.37 0.38
CA GLY A 68 9.34 -13.51 -1.00
C GLY A 68 10.75 -12.96 -1.21
N LEU A 69 11.03 -11.75 -0.72
CA LEU A 69 12.36 -11.15 -0.78
C LEU A 69 13.39 -11.96 -0.01
N ALA A 70 13.05 -12.42 1.19
CA ALA A 70 13.94 -13.26 2.00
C ALA A 70 14.21 -14.61 1.32
N ALA A 71 13.19 -15.24 0.72
CA ALA A 71 13.35 -16.50 0.00
C ALA A 71 14.28 -16.35 -1.22
N VAL A 72 14.10 -15.28 -2.00
CA VAL A 72 14.96 -14.99 -3.16
C VAL A 72 16.40 -14.68 -2.72
N GLY A 73 16.58 -13.91 -1.65
CA GLY A 73 17.92 -13.55 -1.17
C GLY A 73 18.69 -14.69 -0.50
N LEU A 74 17.99 -15.61 0.20
CA LEU A 74 18.63 -16.70 0.96
C LEU A 74 18.75 -18.00 0.18
N ALA A 75 17.78 -18.29 -0.70
CA ALA A 75 17.70 -19.57 -1.40
C ALA A 75 17.11 -19.42 -2.81
N PRO A 76 17.74 -18.64 -3.71
CA PRO A 76 17.20 -18.35 -5.04
C PRO A 76 16.92 -19.62 -5.86
N GLY A 77 17.79 -20.64 -5.76
CA GLY A 77 17.60 -21.92 -6.44
C GLY A 77 16.32 -22.65 -6.04
N VAL A 78 16.02 -22.69 -4.74
CA VAL A 78 14.79 -23.31 -4.21
C VAL A 78 13.55 -22.56 -4.73
N VAL A 79 13.62 -21.22 -4.78
CA VAL A 79 12.51 -20.42 -5.32
C VAL A 79 12.28 -20.75 -6.80
N THR A 80 13.34 -20.88 -7.60
CA THR A 80 13.21 -21.24 -9.02
C THR A 80 12.75 -22.67 -9.25
N GLU A 81 13.02 -23.61 -8.33
CA GLU A 81 12.46 -24.96 -8.40
C GLU A 81 10.96 -24.97 -8.12
N ILE A 82 10.51 -24.20 -7.13
CA ILE A 82 9.08 -24.09 -6.75
C ILE A 82 8.31 -23.27 -7.79
N VAL A 83 8.91 -22.21 -8.31
CA VAL A 83 8.32 -21.30 -9.30
C VAL A 83 9.25 -21.19 -10.52
N PRO A 84 9.24 -22.18 -11.44
CA PRO A 84 10.11 -22.19 -12.61
C PRO A 84 10.01 -20.94 -13.47
N ALA A 85 8.82 -20.33 -13.52
CA ALA A 85 8.59 -19.08 -14.25
C ALA A 85 9.42 -17.88 -13.75
N LEU A 86 9.95 -17.93 -12.52
CA LEU A 86 10.79 -16.89 -11.94
C LEU A 86 12.25 -17.01 -12.37
N ALA A 87 12.69 -18.14 -12.92
CA ALA A 87 14.09 -18.38 -13.27
C ALA A 87 14.67 -17.30 -14.19
N GLU A 88 13.91 -16.86 -15.20
CA GLU A 88 14.31 -15.80 -16.14
C GLU A 88 14.31 -14.40 -15.52
N HIS A 89 13.75 -14.23 -14.32
CA HIS A 89 13.51 -12.92 -13.69
C HIS A 89 14.28 -12.74 -12.39
N ILE A 90 14.98 -13.77 -11.90
CA ILE A 90 15.58 -13.76 -10.56
C ILE A 90 16.71 -12.76 -10.42
N GLU A 91 17.49 -12.54 -11.49
CA GLU A 91 18.52 -11.50 -11.53
C GLU A 91 17.88 -10.11 -11.37
N GLY A 92 16.83 -9.81 -12.14
CA GLY A 92 16.08 -8.55 -12.01
C GLY A 92 15.38 -8.38 -10.65
N VAL A 93 15.04 -9.48 -9.97
CA VAL A 93 14.48 -9.41 -8.60
C VAL A 93 15.52 -8.85 -7.63
N SER A 94 16.80 -9.21 -7.78
CA SER A 94 17.87 -8.74 -6.90
C SER A 94 18.08 -7.21 -6.98
N GLU A 95 17.86 -6.63 -8.17
CA GLU A 95 17.96 -5.18 -8.41
C GLU A 95 16.84 -4.38 -7.73
N VAL A 96 15.64 -4.97 -7.58
CA VAL A 96 14.49 -4.32 -6.95
C VAL A 96 14.40 -4.54 -5.43
N VAL A 97 15.27 -5.37 -4.84
CA VAL A 97 15.27 -5.62 -3.38
C VAL A 97 15.46 -4.34 -2.56
N PRO A 98 16.41 -3.43 -2.90
CA PRO A 98 16.57 -2.18 -2.15
C PRO A 98 15.32 -1.31 -2.19
N ASP A 99 14.72 -1.14 -3.37
CA ASP A 99 13.46 -0.39 -3.55
C ASP A 99 12.33 -1.00 -2.72
N ALA A 100 12.20 -2.33 -2.74
CA ALA A 100 11.20 -3.05 -1.97
C ALA A 100 11.41 -2.90 -0.45
N ALA A 101 12.67 -2.88 0.01
CA ALA A 101 13.01 -2.66 1.41
C ALA A 101 12.68 -1.22 1.87
N VAL A 102 12.98 -0.22 1.05
CA VAL A 102 12.61 1.18 1.30
C VAL A 102 11.09 1.34 1.34
N LEU A 103 10.38 0.72 0.40
CA LEU A 103 8.92 0.69 0.37
C LEU A 103 8.33 0.08 1.65
N LEU A 104 8.84 -1.09 2.09
CA LEU A 104 8.41 -1.74 3.33
C LEU A 104 8.65 -0.87 4.55
N LEU A 105 9.83 -0.28 4.66
CA LEU A 105 10.18 0.55 5.80
C LEU A 105 9.25 1.77 5.89
N ALA A 106 9.05 2.48 4.77
CA ALA A 106 8.16 3.64 4.71
C ALA A 106 6.71 3.26 5.03
N LEU A 107 6.23 2.14 4.48
CA LEU A 107 4.91 1.59 4.78
C LEU A 107 4.73 1.29 6.28
N LEU A 108 5.71 0.63 6.90
CA LEU A 108 5.66 0.29 8.32
C LEU A 108 5.73 1.54 9.21
N CYS A 109 6.53 2.54 8.83
CA CYS A 109 6.57 3.83 9.51
C CYS A 109 5.23 4.57 9.43
N LEU A 110 4.61 4.64 8.25
CA LEU A 110 3.28 5.24 8.08
C LEU A 110 2.20 4.47 8.82
N HIS A 111 2.26 3.13 8.81
CA HIS A 111 1.34 2.30 9.58
C HIS A 111 1.46 2.58 11.08
N ALA A 112 2.68 2.66 11.61
CA ALA A 112 2.94 2.97 13.00
C ALA A 112 2.46 4.38 13.38
N LEU A 113 2.67 5.37 12.50
CA LEU A 113 2.14 6.73 12.67
C LEU A 113 0.61 6.72 12.75
N GLY A 114 -0.06 6.05 11.81
CA GLY A 114 -1.51 5.98 11.77
C GLY A 114 -2.08 5.26 12.99
N LEU A 115 -1.51 4.13 13.40
CA LEU A 115 -1.90 3.43 14.62
C LEU A 115 -1.68 4.28 15.89
N ALA A 116 -0.60 5.06 15.93
CA ALA A 116 -0.35 5.98 17.04
C ALA A 116 -1.42 7.08 17.07
N ASP A 117 -1.79 7.64 15.92
CA ASP A 117 -2.81 8.68 15.83
C ASP A 117 -4.22 8.18 16.17
N ASP A 118 -4.59 6.98 15.70
CA ASP A 118 -5.86 6.31 16.02
C ASP A 118 -6.09 6.17 17.54
N ARG A 119 -5.01 6.22 18.34
CA ARG A 119 -5.05 6.14 19.81
C ARG A 119 -4.81 7.47 20.49
N ARG A 120 -4.00 8.35 19.89
CA ARG A 120 -3.59 9.64 20.43
C ARG A 120 -3.49 10.63 19.27
N PRO A 121 -4.49 11.51 19.07
CA PRO A 121 -4.48 12.48 17.98
C PRO A 121 -3.20 13.33 18.02
N LEU A 122 -2.34 13.18 17.01
CA LEU A 122 -1.02 13.82 16.89
C LEU A 122 -1.11 15.23 16.26
N GLY A 123 -2.29 15.61 15.79
CA GLY A 123 -2.54 16.87 15.09
C GLY A 123 -2.13 16.84 13.61
N PRO A 124 -2.79 17.65 12.77
CA PRO A 124 -2.65 17.55 11.31
C PRO A 124 -1.25 17.92 10.81
N MET A 125 -0.56 18.86 11.47
CA MET A 125 0.77 19.31 11.03
C MET A 125 1.85 18.24 11.25
N VAL A 126 1.78 17.48 12.35
CA VAL A 126 2.72 16.39 12.62
C VAL A 126 2.53 15.28 11.59
N LYS A 127 1.28 14.88 11.34
CA LYS A 127 0.96 13.92 10.28
C LYS A 127 1.50 14.36 8.93
N LEU A 128 1.20 15.59 8.51
CA LEU A 128 1.63 16.11 7.24
C LEU A 128 3.15 16.12 7.11
N GLY A 129 3.86 16.58 8.15
CA GLY A 129 5.33 16.56 8.17
C GLY A 129 5.92 15.15 8.00
N VAL A 130 5.39 14.16 8.71
CA VAL A 130 5.87 12.77 8.59
C VAL A 130 5.53 12.17 7.24
N MET A 131 4.30 12.40 6.72
CA MET A 131 3.89 11.91 5.40
C MET A 131 4.78 12.46 4.28
N LEU A 132 5.01 13.78 4.27
CA LEU A 132 5.85 14.42 3.25
C LEU A 132 7.33 14.05 3.42
N GLY A 133 7.81 13.94 4.66
CA GLY A 133 9.19 13.52 4.96
C GLY A 133 9.48 12.10 4.50
N LEU A 134 8.60 11.14 4.78
CA LEU A 134 8.72 9.76 4.30
C LEU A 134 8.59 9.69 2.78
N SER A 135 7.68 10.46 2.19
CA SER A 135 7.54 10.54 0.73
C SER A 135 8.82 11.05 0.07
N LEU A 136 9.41 12.12 0.60
CA LEU A 136 10.68 12.65 0.12
C LEU A 136 11.82 11.62 0.25
N ALA A 137 11.93 10.94 1.39
CA ALA A 137 12.94 9.92 1.60
C ALA A 137 12.82 8.79 0.57
N VAL A 138 11.61 8.27 0.34
CA VAL A 138 11.36 7.23 -0.67
C VAL A 138 11.73 7.71 -2.06
N ILE A 139 11.27 8.91 -2.45
CA ILE A 139 11.54 9.49 -3.78
C ILE A 139 13.06 9.62 -4.03
N LEU A 140 13.82 10.07 -3.04
CA LEU A 140 15.27 10.24 -3.16
C LEU A 140 16.03 8.90 -3.16
N LEU A 141 15.53 7.88 -2.45
CA LEU A 141 16.21 6.59 -2.31
C LEU A 141 15.91 5.61 -3.45
N THR A 142 14.75 5.73 -4.10
CA THR A 142 14.30 4.79 -5.15
C THR A 142 14.13 5.45 -6.53
N ASP A 143 14.50 6.72 -6.66
CA ASP A 143 14.31 7.55 -7.86
C ASP A 143 12.87 7.52 -8.42
N THR A 144 11.87 7.42 -7.54
CA THR A 144 10.46 7.36 -7.92
C THR A 144 9.93 8.76 -8.20
N ARG A 145 9.85 9.17 -9.47
CA ARG A 145 9.47 10.55 -9.85
C ARG A 145 8.49 10.59 -11.02
N LEU A 146 7.45 11.42 -10.90
CA LEU A 146 6.38 11.52 -11.91
C LEU A 146 6.83 12.19 -13.21
N LEU A 147 7.69 13.21 -13.10
CA LEU A 147 7.95 14.16 -14.20
C LEU A 147 9.44 14.25 -14.49
N MET A 148 10.10 13.11 -14.72
CA MET A 148 11.54 13.06 -15.05
C MET A 148 11.90 13.91 -16.28
N LEU A 149 10.96 14.16 -17.20
CA LEU A 149 11.12 15.08 -18.33
C LEU A 149 11.49 16.52 -17.90
N LEU A 150 11.08 16.92 -16.69
CA LEU A 150 11.40 18.24 -16.14
C LEU A 150 12.86 18.35 -15.70
N ASP A 151 13.62 17.26 -15.55
CA ASP A 151 14.98 17.30 -14.99
C ASP A 151 15.96 18.14 -15.83
N GLY A 152 15.78 18.15 -17.15
CA GLY A 152 16.56 18.96 -18.08
C GLY A 152 16.10 20.42 -18.18
N HIS A 153 14.99 20.76 -17.55
CA HIS A 153 14.37 22.08 -17.59
C HIS A 153 14.41 22.69 -16.18
N VAL A 154 14.59 24.00 -16.05
CA VAL A 154 14.55 24.69 -14.72
C VAL A 154 15.67 24.30 -13.73
N GLY A 155 16.84 23.89 -14.23
CA GLY A 155 18.05 23.77 -13.39
C GLY A 155 18.15 22.50 -12.52
N GLY A 156 17.42 21.43 -12.86
CA GLY A 156 17.63 20.08 -12.30
C GLY A 156 16.34 19.37 -11.83
N ALA A 157 16.52 18.23 -11.16
CA ALA A 157 15.43 17.34 -10.73
C ALA A 157 14.51 17.88 -9.61
N TRP A 158 14.83 19.03 -9.02
CA TRP A 158 14.17 19.54 -7.80
C TRP A 158 12.66 19.75 -7.99
N LEU A 159 12.24 20.24 -9.15
CA LEU A 159 10.82 20.50 -9.44
C LEU A 159 10.04 19.19 -9.57
N SER A 160 10.62 18.19 -10.25
CA SER A 160 10.06 16.84 -10.37
C SER A 160 9.91 16.18 -9.00
N ILE A 161 10.93 16.31 -8.12
CA ILE A 161 10.89 15.81 -6.74
C ILE A 161 9.78 16.51 -5.95
N ALA A 162 9.72 17.85 -5.97
CA ALA A 162 8.75 18.63 -5.21
C ALA A 162 7.31 18.29 -5.61
N LEU A 163 7.03 18.20 -6.92
CA LEU A 163 5.71 17.83 -7.43
C LEU A 163 5.34 16.39 -7.08
N THR A 164 6.31 15.46 -7.09
CA THR A 164 6.07 14.06 -6.70
C THR A 164 5.79 13.94 -5.19
N VAL A 165 6.51 14.67 -4.34
CA VAL A 165 6.24 14.73 -2.89
C VAL A 165 4.84 15.27 -2.62
N LEU A 166 4.45 16.34 -3.32
CA LEU A 166 3.12 16.91 -3.19
C LEU A 166 2.04 15.90 -3.65
N TRP A 167 2.27 15.20 -4.76
CA TRP A 167 1.38 14.16 -5.26
C TRP A 167 1.15 13.05 -4.22
N PHE A 168 2.23 12.53 -3.61
CA PHE A 168 2.11 11.55 -2.54
C PHE A 168 1.28 12.09 -1.38
N GLY A 169 1.55 13.31 -0.92
CA GLY A 169 0.77 13.96 0.13
C GLY A 169 -0.72 14.06 -0.20
N VAL A 170 -1.04 14.44 -1.45
CA VAL A 170 -2.43 14.54 -1.93
C VAL A 170 -3.13 13.19 -1.92
N VAL A 171 -2.52 12.15 -2.49
CA VAL A 171 -3.14 10.81 -2.56
C VAL A 171 -3.28 10.19 -1.16
N ILE A 172 -2.27 10.32 -0.30
CA ILE A 172 -2.32 9.85 1.09
C ILE A 172 -3.49 10.50 1.83
N ASN A 173 -3.59 11.83 1.77
CA ASN A 173 -4.65 12.56 2.46
C ASN A 173 -6.04 12.31 1.87
N ALA A 174 -6.13 12.12 0.54
CA ALA A 174 -7.40 11.77 -0.11
C ALA A 174 -7.91 10.39 0.34
N MET A 175 -7.04 9.38 0.41
CA MET A 175 -7.42 8.06 0.93
C MET A 175 -7.83 8.11 2.40
N ASN A 176 -7.15 8.93 3.21
CA ASN A 176 -7.52 9.15 4.61
C ASN A 176 -8.92 9.76 4.76
N PHE A 177 -9.27 10.77 3.95
CA PHE A 177 -10.61 11.37 3.98
C PHE A 177 -11.72 10.42 3.50
N MET A 178 -11.43 9.51 2.57
CA MET A 178 -12.41 8.52 2.08
C MET A 178 -12.67 7.39 3.08
N ASP A 179 -11.86 7.21 4.13
CA ASP A 179 -12.04 6.16 5.14
C ASP A 179 -13.16 6.47 6.16
N ASN A 180 -13.96 7.52 5.93
CA ASN A 180 -15.11 7.86 6.75
C ASN A 180 -16.39 7.08 6.38
N MET A 181 -16.34 6.21 5.36
CA MET A 181 -17.49 5.45 4.85
C MET A 181 -17.15 3.96 4.70
N ASP A 182 -18.11 3.10 5.10
CA ASP A 182 -18.02 1.64 4.98
C ASP A 182 -17.66 1.19 3.55
N GLY A 183 -16.55 0.49 3.40
CA GLY A 183 -16.11 -0.08 2.13
C GLY A 183 -15.57 0.91 1.10
N LEU A 184 -15.61 2.23 1.34
CA LEU A 184 -15.24 3.22 0.32
C LEU A 184 -13.74 3.24 0.03
N ALA A 185 -12.90 3.55 1.02
CA ALA A 185 -11.44 3.62 0.82
C ALA A 185 -10.86 2.27 0.35
N GLY A 186 -11.25 1.17 1.01
CA GLY A 186 -10.82 -0.18 0.62
C GLY A 186 -11.30 -0.59 -0.77
N GLY A 187 -12.53 -0.22 -1.13
CA GLY A 187 -13.13 -0.50 -2.44
C GLY A 187 -12.44 0.27 -3.56
N THR A 188 -12.22 1.57 -3.37
CA THR A 188 -11.49 2.41 -4.33
C THR A 188 -10.06 1.90 -4.53
N ALA A 189 -9.36 1.54 -3.45
CA ALA A 189 -8.02 0.96 -3.56
C ALA A 189 -8.01 -0.38 -4.28
N ALA A 190 -8.99 -1.26 -4.03
CA ALA A 190 -9.12 -2.53 -4.75
C ALA A 190 -9.37 -2.32 -6.25
N VAL A 191 -10.30 -1.44 -6.61
CA VAL A 191 -10.58 -1.12 -8.02
C VAL A 191 -9.34 -0.53 -8.70
N ALA A 192 -8.71 0.49 -8.11
CA ALA A 192 -7.49 1.07 -8.65
C ALA A 192 -6.40 0.01 -8.83
N SER A 193 -6.16 -0.81 -7.80
CA SER A 193 -5.14 -1.87 -7.84
C SER A 193 -5.41 -2.88 -8.95
N ALA A 194 -6.68 -3.24 -9.22
CA ALA A 194 -7.02 -4.16 -10.30
C ALA A 194 -6.72 -3.58 -11.69
N PHE A 195 -7.04 -2.30 -11.94
CA PHE A 195 -6.73 -1.63 -13.21
C PHE A 195 -5.23 -1.46 -13.43
N PHE A 196 -4.49 -0.99 -12.41
CA PHE A 196 -3.04 -0.87 -12.51
C PHE A 196 -2.36 -2.24 -12.60
N LEU A 197 -2.88 -3.27 -11.94
CA LEU A 197 -2.36 -4.64 -12.06
C LEU A 197 -2.46 -5.13 -13.50
N ALA A 198 -3.61 -4.93 -14.13
CA ALA A 198 -3.80 -5.29 -15.53
C ALA A 198 -2.80 -4.54 -16.43
N ALA A 199 -2.63 -3.23 -16.23
CA ALA A 199 -1.64 -2.44 -16.97
C ALA A 199 -0.21 -2.94 -16.76
N ALA A 200 0.19 -3.20 -15.52
CA ALA A 200 1.54 -3.67 -15.19
C ALA A 200 1.81 -5.07 -15.77
N LEU A 201 0.83 -5.97 -15.78
CA LEU A 201 0.94 -7.30 -16.40
C LEU A 201 1.09 -7.20 -17.93
N ILE A 202 0.35 -6.31 -18.58
CA ILE A 202 0.45 -6.09 -20.04
C ILE A 202 1.83 -5.56 -20.42
N ASN A 203 2.40 -4.67 -19.60
CA ASN A 203 3.70 -4.04 -19.84
C ASN A 203 4.90 -4.83 -19.25
N GLY A 204 4.68 -6.05 -18.73
CA GLY A 204 5.76 -6.87 -18.16
C GLY A 204 6.43 -6.28 -16.91
N GLN A 205 5.78 -5.37 -16.20
CA GLN A 205 6.32 -4.71 -14.99
C GLN A 205 6.09 -5.58 -13.76
N TRP A 206 6.83 -6.68 -13.66
CA TRP A 206 6.55 -7.76 -12.70
C TRP A 206 6.63 -7.34 -11.23
N PHE A 207 7.55 -6.46 -10.85
CA PHE A 207 7.65 -5.96 -9.46
C PHE A 207 6.41 -5.15 -9.07
N ILE A 208 6.01 -4.22 -9.93
CA ILE A 208 4.82 -3.37 -9.72
C ILE A 208 3.56 -4.22 -9.74
N ALA A 209 3.45 -5.17 -10.68
CA ALA A 209 2.35 -6.12 -10.75
C ALA A 209 2.25 -6.98 -9.49
N ALA A 210 3.37 -7.48 -8.94
CA ALA A 210 3.37 -8.25 -7.70
C ALA A 210 2.86 -7.42 -6.51
N CYS A 211 3.32 -6.17 -6.37
CA CYS A 211 2.84 -5.28 -5.32
C CYS A 211 1.35 -4.96 -5.46
N LEU A 212 0.87 -4.68 -6.67
CA LEU A 212 -0.56 -4.41 -6.93
C LEU A 212 -1.43 -5.64 -6.69
N ALA A 213 -0.93 -6.84 -7.01
CA ALA A 213 -1.63 -8.08 -6.71
C ALA A 213 -1.77 -8.31 -5.19
N LEU A 214 -0.70 -8.07 -4.43
CA LEU A 214 -0.73 -8.13 -2.97
C LEU A 214 -1.69 -7.09 -2.37
N LEU A 215 -1.65 -5.86 -2.88
CA LEU A 215 -2.53 -4.77 -2.44
C LEU A 215 -4.01 -5.09 -2.72
N LEU A 216 -4.31 -5.58 -3.93
CA LEU A 216 -5.65 -6.01 -4.32
C LEU A 216 -6.15 -7.12 -3.39
N GLY A 217 -5.37 -8.18 -3.19
CA GLY A 217 -5.74 -9.30 -2.33
C GLY A 217 -5.96 -8.87 -0.88
N ALA A 218 -5.08 -8.02 -0.34
CA ALA A 218 -5.20 -7.48 1.01
C ALA A 218 -6.47 -6.62 1.18
N CYS A 219 -6.76 -5.74 0.21
CA CYS A 219 -7.99 -4.93 0.22
C CYS A 219 -9.24 -5.81 0.13
N LEU A 220 -9.27 -6.79 -0.77
CA LEU A 220 -10.39 -7.73 -0.89
C LEU A 220 -10.62 -8.51 0.40
N GLY A 221 -9.55 -8.98 1.07
CA GLY A 221 -9.65 -9.69 2.33
C GLY A 221 -10.20 -8.83 3.47
N PHE A 222 -9.79 -7.56 3.53
CA PHE A 222 -10.32 -6.59 4.47
C PHE A 222 -11.79 -6.23 4.18
N LEU A 223 -12.15 -6.03 2.91
CA LEU A 223 -13.49 -5.62 2.47
C LEU A 223 -14.58 -6.61 2.87
N VAL A 224 -14.28 -7.91 2.97
CA VAL A 224 -15.24 -8.93 3.48
C VAL A 224 -15.85 -8.52 4.82
N TRP A 225 -15.09 -7.80 5.65
CA TRP A 225 -15.51 -7.39 7.00
C TRP A 225 -15.81 -5.89 7.13
N ASN A 226 -15.39 -5.08 6.16
CA ASN A 226 -15.59 -3.63 6.16
C ASN A 226 -16.74 -3.18 5.24
N PHE A 227 -17.21 -4.03 4.32
CA PHE A 227 -18.36 -3.70 3.47
C PHE A 227 -19.63 -3.45 4.30
N ALA A 228 -20.46 -2.51 3.84
CA ALA A 228 -21.62 -2.04 4.59
C ALA A 228 -22.60 -3.19 4.92
N PRO A 229 -23.02 -3.37 6.19
CA PRO A 229 -22.59 -2.64 7.39
C PRO A 229 -21.25 -3.13 7.95
N ALA A 230 -20.30 -2.21 8.17
CA ALA A 230 -18.94 -2.54 8.60
C ALA A 230 -18.86 -3.20 9.99
N ARG A 231 -17.96 -4.17 10.13
CA ARG A 231 -17.60 -4.83 11.39
C ARG A 231 -16.25 -4.37 11.95
N ILE A 232 -15.48 -3.66 11.13
CA ILE A 232 -14.19 -3.05 11.43
C ILE A 232 -13.99 -1.86 10.48
N PHE A 233 -13.45 -0.77 10.99
CA PHE A 233 -12.96 0.37 10.21
C PHE A 233 -11.47 0.22 9.96
N MET A 234 -10.99 0.82 8.88
CA MET A 234 -9.59 0.71 8.49
C MET A 234 -8.70 1.48 9.46
N GLY A 235 -9.10 2.71 9.81
CA GLY A 235 -8.33 3.60 10.68
C GLY A 235 -7.18 4.24 9.92
N ASP A 236 -6.54 5.22 10.55
CA ASP A 236 -5.41 5.94 9.97
C ASP A 236 -4.22 5.02 9.72
N GLY A 237 -4.06 3.97 10.55
CA GLY A 237 -3.06 2.94 10.32
C GLY A 237 -3.16 2.27 8.94
N GLY A 238 -4.35 2.16 8.36
CA GLY A 238 -4.53 1.55 7.03
C GLY A 238 -4.71 2.57 5.91
N SER A 239 -5.45 3.65 6.14
CA SER A 239 -5.78 4.60 5.08
C SER A 239 -4.56 5.39 4.60
N LEU A 240 -3.64 5.74 5.51
CA LEU A 240 -2.35 6.36 5.15
C LEU A 240 -1.49 5.41 4.31
N VAL A 241 -1.47 4.11 4.67
CA VAL A 241 -0.74 3.08 3.94
C VAL A 241 -1.30 2.88 2.54
N LEU A 242 -2.62 2.78 2.39
CA LEU A 242 -3.24 2.62 1.07
C LEU A 242 -2.91 3.78 0.16
N GLY A 243 -3.03 5.02 0.64
CA GLY A 243 -2.72 6.18 -0.17
C GLY A 243 -1.24 6.26 -0.54
N PHE A 244 -0.33 5.89 0.37
CA PHE A 244 1.10 5.83 0.05
C PHE A 244 1.41 4.76 -0.99
N LEU A 245 0.87 3.55 -0.84
CA LEU A 245 1.07 2.46 -1.79
C LEU A 245 0.52 2.83 -3.18
N LEU A 246 -0.68 3.39 -3.25
CA LEU A 246 -1.25 3.83 -4.52
C LEU A 246 -0.39 4.94 -5.14
N ALA A 247 0.06 5.93 -4.38
CA ALA A 247 0.92 6.99 -4.90
C ALA A 247 2.24 6.44 -5.46
N PHE A 248 2.89 5.54 -4.72
CA PHE A 248 4.15 4.91 -5.13
C PHE A 248 3.97 4.05 -6.38
N LEU A 249 3.01 3.13 -6.37
CA LEU A 249 2.82 2.15 -7.44
C LEU A 249 2.35 2.84 -8.73
N THR A 250 1.48 3.84 -8.64
CA THR A 250 1.04 4.60 -9.83
C THR A 250 2.15 5.47 -10.41
N THR A 251 3.00 6.05 -9.57
CA THR A 251 4.18 6.80 -10.04
C THR A 251 5.20 5.91 -10.73
N ARG A 252 5.37 4.66 -10.25
CA ARG A 252 6.29 3.68 -10.84
C ARG A 252 5.72 2.89 -12.01
N THR A 253 4.41 3.00 -12.27
CA THR A 253 3.80 2.35 -13.43
C THR A 253 4.16 3.15 -14.68
N THR A 254 5.07 2.63 -15.48
CA THR A 254 5.42 3.22 -16.78
C THR A 254 4.46 2.72 -17.87
N TYR A 255 4.06 3.60 -18.77
CA TYR A 255 3.29 3.21 -19.97
C TYR A 255 4.15 3.25 -21.24
N TYR A 256 5.46 3.46 -21.07
CA TYR A 256 6.41 3.59 -22.15
C TYR A 256 7.14 2.25 -22.33
N ASP A 257 7.00 1.67 -23.52
CA ASP A 257 7.80 0.53 -23.97
C ASP A 257 8.97 1.06 -24.82
N PRO A 258 10.22 0.98 -24.36
CA PRO A 258 11.38 1.39 -25.15
C PRO A 258 11.49 0.63 -26.49
N ALA A 259 10.95 -0.60 -26.57
CA ALA A 259 10.95 -1.40 -27.80
C ALA A 259 9.94 -0.89 -28.84
N SER A 260 8.98 -0.05 -28.45
CA SER A 260 8.00 0.57 -29.36
C SER A 260 8.48 1.89 -29.98
N ALA A 261 9.64 2.40 -29.55
CA ALA A 261 10.23 3.64 -30.03
C ALA A 261 11.29 3.47 -31.13
N GLY A 262 11.38 2.28 -31.73
CA GLY A 262 12.28 1.94 -32.85
C GLY A 262 11.53 1.53 -34.10
#